data_AF-A0A0D2U5W4-F1
#
_entry.id   AF-A0A0D2U5W4-F1
#
_cell.length_a   1.000
_cell.length_b   1.000
_cell.length_c   1.000
_cell.angle_alpha   90.00
_cell.angle_beta   90.00
_cell.angle_gamma   90.00
#
_symmetry.space_group_name_H-M   'P 1'
#
loop_
_entity.id
_entity.type
_entity.pdbx_description
1 polymer ?
#
loop_
_entity_poly.entity_id
_entity_poly.type
_entity_poly.pdbx_seq_one_letter_code
_entity_poly.pdbx_strand_id
1 'polypeptide(L)'
;MSPDGDGAINGCCPCSFSSGENGIPGSHDDTCKHCTRSKSLSSSPSALGSDSVLLVDSNKLRRIFVASAKGFSIGAGLKGGLALFSIIARLLRKKSRKVEAFTNKEAISLAIKETLRYGLFLGTFAGTFVSVDEIIGELGGHNRTAKWRALVAGLVAGPSMLLTGHNTQHKSLAIYILMRAAVLASRCGIKSKRFGKLCKPLTWKHGDIFLMCLSSSQILSSYILKQDSLPPSYRSFLNKHGGKDLVILQGVKEIACGLPFTNLEAIEKLYKASGVDVKLDPNMKIPCSMIHGNQSCSAHVISFFTEGYKRALPVYLPVYLIPALIVHRQDLLKR
;
A
#
# COMPACT_ATOMS: atom_id res chain seq x y z
N MET A 1 19.41 1.13 -16.38
CA MET A 1 18.76 2.43 -16.71
C MET A 1 17.68 2.66 -15.67
N SER A 2 18.01 3.45 -14.65
CA SER A 2 17.14 3.79 -13.52
C SER A 2 16.44 5.11 -13.81
N PRO A 3 15.14 5.28 -13.51
CA PRO A 3 14.53 6.60 -13.52
C PRO A 3 14.65 7.23 -12.12
N ASP A 4 15.31 8.40 -12.07
CA ASP A 4 15.21 9.35 -10.96
C ASP A 4 13.81 9.93 -10.90
N GLY A 5 13.26 10.02 -9.69
CA GLY A 5 11.95 10.58 -9.42
C GLY A 5 12.04 11.53 -8.23
N ASP A 6 12.45 12.77 -8.49
CA ASP A 6 12.38 13.87 -7.53
C ASP A 6 11.08 14.65 -7.74
N GLY A 7 10.15 14.49 -6.79
CA GLY A 7 8.92 15.28 -6.70
C GLY A 7 8.90 16.01 -5.35
N ALA A 8 9.66 17.09 -5.25
CA ALA A 8 9.65 17.98 -4.09
C ALA A 8 8.60 19.10 -4.30
N ILE A 9 7.61 19.16 -3.42
CA ILE A 9 6.70 20.29 -3.28
C ILE A 9 7.47 21.39 -2.53
N ASN A 10 8.04 22.34 -3.26
CA ASN A 10 8.67 23.54 -2.71
C ASN A 10 7.61 24.60 -2.40
N GLY A 11 7.39 24.85 -1.11
CA GLY A 11 6.84 26.10 -0.61
C GLY A 11 7.94 26.84 0.15
N CYS A 12 8.80 27.56 -0.57
CA CYS A 12 9.71 28.56 0.01
C CYS A 12 9.98 29.64 -1.05
N CYS A 13 9.92 30.89 -0.60
CA CYS A 13 10.09 32.12 -1.38
C CYS A 13 11.39 32.15 -2.20
N PRO A 14 11.41 32.78 -3.39
CA PRO A 14 12.58 32.80 -4.25
C PRO A 14 13.47 34.00 -3.90
N CYS A 15 14.70 33.73 -3.46
CA CYS A 15 15.83 34.63 -3.71
C CYS A 15 16.84 33.81 -4.51
N SER A 16 17.03 34.17 -5.79
CA SER A 16 17.93 33.50 -6.72
C SER A 16 19.18 34.35 -6.99
N PHE A 17 20.22 33.63 -7.45
CA PHE A 17 21.49 34.03 -8.09
C PHE A 17 22.69 34.21 -7.15
N SER A 18 23.93 33.90 -7.53
CA SER A 18 24.59 32.91 -8.40
C SER A 18 26.10 33.13 -8.17
N SER A 19 26.90 32.08 -8.37
CA SER A 19 28.33 31.95 -8.08
C SER A 19 29.27 33.02 -8.64
N GLY A 20 30.42 33.23 -7.95
CA GLY A 20 31.62 33.89 -8.50
C GLY A 20 32.69 34.21 -7.45
N GLU A 21 33.95 33.96 -7.78
CA GLU A 21 35.18 33.98 -6.96
C GLU A 21 35.68 35.35 -6.42
N ASN A 22 36.55 35.24 -5.41
CA ASN A 22 37.61 36.18 -4.94
C ASN A 22 37.29 37.33 -3.94
N GLY A 23 37.94 37.27 -2.77
CA GLY A 23 38.68 38.41 -2.19
C GLY A 23 38.02 39.28 -1.09
N ILE A 24 38.43 39.05 0.17
CA ILE A 24 38.61 40.01 1.30
C ILE A 24 37.34 40.61 1.98
N PRO A 25 37.31 40.76 3.33
CA PRO A 25 36.09 41.04 4.09
C PRO A 25 35.87 42.53 4.37
N GLY A 26 34.62 42.99 4.33
CA GLY A 26 34.29 44.39 4.64
C GLY A 26 32.82 44.63 4.95
N SER A 27 32.60 45.20 6.15
CA SER A 27 31.51 46.06 6.63
C SER A 27 30.03 45.64 6.49
N HIS A 28 29.38 45.61 7.66
CA HIS A 28 27.98 45.96 7.87
C HIS A 28 27.52 47.10 6.97
N ASP A 29 26.42 46.89 6.25
CA ASP A 29 25.39 47.93 6.16
C ASP A 29 24.01 47.32 5.91
N ASP A 30 23.07 47.81 6.70
CA ASP A 30 21.65 47.49 6.67
C ASP A 30 21.01 48.06 5.40
N THR A 31 19.99 47.38 4.86
CA THR A 31 18.75 47.96 4.27
C THR A 31 18.06 46.93 3.36
N CYS A 32 17.13 46.14 3.92
CA CYS A 32 16.12 45.42 3.13
C CYS A 32 14.73 46.02 3.42
N LYS A 33 14.25 46.88 2.52
CA LYS A 33 13.04 47.72 2.66
C LYS A 33 11.72 47.00 2.31
N HIS A 34 11.47 45.78 2.79
CA HIS A 34 10.16 45.14 2.52
C HIS A 34 9.43 44.47 3.69
N CYS A 35 9.83 44.76 4.94
CA CYS A 35 9.11 44.33 6.14
C CYS A 35 8.59 45.50 7.00
N THR A 36 8.10 46.57 6.38
CA THR A 36 7.57 47.76 7.09
C THR A 36 6.09 47.99 6.80
N ARG A 37 5.24 47.13 7.36
CA ARG A 37 3.81 47.37 7.62
C ARG A 37 3.40 46.30 8.64
N SER A 38 3.40 46.52 9.94
CA SER A 38 2.63 47.52 10.66
C SER A 38 3.10 47.59 12.12
N LYS A 39 3.60 48.75 12.55
CA LYS A 39 3.54 49.18 13.96
C LYS A 39 3.33 50.69 13.97
N SER A 40 2.22 51.12 14.54
CA SER A 40 2.07 52.45 15.15
C SER A 40 1.47 52.25 16.54
N LEU A 41 2.21 52.80 17.50
CA LEU A 41 1.95 53.13 18.91
C LEU A 41 0.50 53.52 19.23
N SER A 42 -0.03 53.59 20.46
CA SER A 42 0.23 53.12 21.83
C SER A 42 -0.77 53.91 22.70
N SER A 43 -1.58 53.28 23.57
CA SER A 43 -2.00 53.86 24.88
C SER A 43 -3.11 53.05 25.57
N SER A 44 -2.73 52.45 26.70
CA SER A 44 -3.50 52.20 27.93
C SER A 44 -4.60 51.11 27.98
N PRO A 45 -4.78 50.51 29.17
CA PRO A 45 -5.16 49.11 29.33
C PRO A 45 -6.65 48.97 29.63
N SER A 46 -7.29 47.92 29.08
CA SER A 46 -8.43 47.21 29.69
C SER A 46 -8.99 46.20 28.69
N ALA A 47 -9.17 44.95 29.14
CA ALA A 47 -10.12 43.98 28.59
C ALA A 47 -9.98 43.61 27.10
N LEU A 48 -8.91 42.88 26.73
CA LEU A 48 -8.89 42.12 25.47
C LEU A 48 -8.08 40.82 25.58
N GLY A 49 -8.26 40.09 26.69
CA GLY A 49 -7.66 38.76 26.88
C GLY A 49 -8.50 37.63 26.28
N SER A 50 -9.79 37.88 26.01
CA SER A 50 -10.73 36.83 25.59
C SER A 50 -10.79 36.67 24.07
N ASP A 51 -10.78 37.77 23.30
CA ASP A 51 -10.98 37.72 21.85
C ASP A 51 -9.78 37.14 21.09
N SER A 52 -8.56 37.38 21.56
CA SER A 52 -7.36 36.76 20.98
C SER A 52 -7.29 35.26 21.26
N VAL A 53 -7.80 34.80 22.40
CA VAL A 53 -7.88 33.37 22.74
C VAL A 53 -8.98 32.69 21.91
N LEU A 54 -10.15 33.33 21.77
CA LEU A 54 -11.28 32.82 21.00
C LEU A 54 -10.99 32.74 19.49
N LEU A 55 -10.29 33.74 18.92
CA LEU A 55 -9.88 33.73 17.50
C LEU A 55 -8.78 32.72 17.20
N VAL A 56 -7.86 32.52 18.15
CA VAL A 56 -6.80 31.50 18.05
C VAL A 56 -7.42 30.09 18.13
N ASP A 57 -8.41 29.88 19.00
CA ASP A 57 -9.16 28.62 19.06
C ASP A 57 -10.03 28.38 17.82
N SER A 58 -10.65 29.41 17.25
CA SER A 58 -11.42 29.31 16.01
C SER A 58 -10.56 28.83 14.82
N ASN A 59 -9.34 29.36 14.69
CA ASN A 59 -8.41 28.94 13.64
C ASN A 59 -7.90 27.49 13.84
N LYS A 60 -7.70 27.05 15.09
CA LYS A 60 -7.31 25.67 15.42
C LYS A 60 -8.45 24.68 15.17
N LEU A 61 -9.65 25.01 15.63
CA LEU A 61 -10.86 24.23 15.39
C LEU A 61 -11.13 24.08 13.89
N ARG A 62 -10.90 25.14 13.11
CA ARG A 62 -10.95 25.07 11.65
C ARG A 62 -9.93 24.10 11.07
N ARG A 63 -8.69 24.07 11.57
CA ARG A 63 -7.67 23.12 11.10
C ARG A 63 -8.04 21.68 11.43
N ILE A 64 -8.50 21.42 12.65
CA ILE A 64 -8.97 20.09 13.08
C ILE A 64 -10.15 19.66 12.22
N PHE A 65 -11.14 20.53 12.02
CA PHE A 65 -12.31 20.24 11.20
C PHE A 65 -11.92 19.96 9.75
N VAL A 66 -11.06 20.79 9.16
CA VAL A 66 -10.57 20.58 7.78
C VAL A 66 -9.78 19.28 7.67
N ALA A 67 -8.96 18.92 8.66
CA ALA A 67 -8.23 17.67 8.68
C ALA A 67 -9.17 16.46 8.78
N SER A 68 -10.15 16.50 9.69
CA SER A 68 -11.18 15.47 9.82
C SER A 68 -12.03 15.33 8.56
N ALA A 69 -12.46 16.45 7.96
CA ALA A 69 -13.25 16.46 6.73
C ALA A 69 -12.46 15.87 5.56
N LYS A 70 -11.19 16.26 5.39
CA LYS A 70 -10.29 15.69 4.39
C LYS A 70 -10.07 14.19 4.61
N GLY A 71 -9.81 13.77 5.85
CA GLY A 71 -9.65 12.37 6.22
C GLY A 71 -10.91 11.55 5.91
N PHE A 72 -12.08 12.09 6.25
CA PHE A 72 -13.38 11.49 5.94
C PHE A 72 -13.61 11.36 4.43
N SER A 73 -13.37 12.42 3.65
CA SER A 73 -13.53 12.40 2.20
C SER A 73 -12.61 11.37 1.52
N ILE A 74 -11.36 11.27 1.98
CA ILE A 74 -10.41 10.26 1.46
C ILE A 74 -10.90 8.85 1.81
N GLY A 75 -11.34 8.62 3.06
CA GLY A 75 -11.83 7.31 3.49
C GLY A 75 -13.11 6.87 2.80
N ALA A 76 -14.08 7.78 2.70
CA ALA A 76 -15.31 7.56 1.97
C ALA A 76 -15.04 7.35 0.47
N GLY A 77 -14.10 8.11 -0.12
CA GLY A 77 -13.70 7.96 -1.52
C GLY A 77 -13.05 6.60 -1.82
N LEU A 78 -12.14 6.12 -0.97
CA LEU A 78 -11.48 4.82 -1.14
C LEU A 78 -12.48 3.67 -1.08
N LYS A 79 -13.27 3.60 0.00
CA LYS A 79 -14.19 2.47 0.22
C LYS A 79 -15.44 2.57 -0.67
N GLY A 80 -15.97 3.79 -0.83
CA GLY A 80 -17.10 4.08 -1.70
C GLY A 80 -16.76 3.89 -3.18
N GLY A 81 -15.55 4.26 -3.61
CA GLY A 81 -15.06 4.02 -4.96
C GLY A 81 -14.95 2.53 -5.30
N LEU A 82 -14.45 1.71 -4.36
CA LEU A 82 -14.41 0.25 -4.53
C LEU A 82 -15.82 -0.35 -4.60
N ALA A 83 -16.75 0.09 -3.74
CA ALA A 83 -18.13 -0.35 -3.77
C ALA A 83 -18.81 0.03 -5.10
N LEU A 84 -18.66 1.28 -5.53
CA LEU A 84 -19.20 1.79 -6.78
C LEU A 84 -18.63 1.04 -7.99
N PHE A 85 -17.32 0.82 -8.02
CA PHE A 85 -16.66 0.03 -9.06
C PHE A 85 -17.19 -1.40 -9.11
N SER A 86 -17.40 -2.03 -7.95
CA SER A 86 -17.94 -3.40 -7.89
C SER A 86 -19.38 -3.48 -8.44
N ILE A 87 -20.20 -2.46 -8.20
CA ILE A 87 -21.58 -2.37 -8.71
C ILE A 87 -21.54 -2.11 -10.22
N ILE A 88 -20.74 -1.15 -10.69
CA ILE A 88 -20.58 -0.85 -12.11
C ILE A 88 -20.05 -2.07 -12.86
N ALA A 89 -19.05 -2.77 -12.33
CA ALA A 89 -18.51 -3.99 -12.93
C ALA A 89 -19.55 -5.12 -13.02
N ARG A 90 -20.48 -5.22 -12.05
CA ARG A 90 -21.60 -6.17 -12.11
C ARG A 90 -22.63 -5.77 -13.17
N LEU A 91 -22.98 -4.48 -13.25
CA LEU A 91 -23.90 -3.93 -14.25
C LEU A 91 -23.34 -4.13 -15.67
N LEU A 92 -22.05 -3.90 -15.88
CA LEU A 92 -21.38 -4.12 -17.16
C LEU A 92 -21.27 -5.62 -17.54
N ARG A 93 -21.30 -6.53 -16.55
CA ARG A 93 -21.17 -7.98 -16.79
C ARG A 93 -22.49 -8.71 -17.06
N LYS A 94 -23.68 -8.11 -16.94
CA LYS A 94 -24.93 -8.87 -17.14
C LYS A 94 -26.14 -8.09 -17.67
N LYS A 95 -26.52 -8.47 -18.90
CA LYS A 95 -27.81 -8.28 -19.61
C LYS A 95 -28.96 -9.18 -19.08
N SER A 96 -28.87 -9.79 -17.89
CA SER A 96 -29.96 -10.69 -17.42
C SER A 96 -29.92 -10.96 -15.90
N ARG A 97 -30.88 -10.41 -15.13
CA ARG A 97 -32.04 -11.13 -14.51
C ARG A 97 -32.69 -10.28 -13.39
N LYS A 98 -34.01 -10.06 -13.48
CA LYS A 98 -34.87 -9.21 -12.61
C LYS A 98 -35.04 -9.66 -11.14
N VAL A 99 -34.44 -10.76 -10.69
CA VAL A 99 -34.59 -11.31 -9.31
C VAL A 99 -33.55 -10.73 -8.33
N GLU A 100 -32.51 -10.05 -8.82
CA GLU A 100 -31.37 -9.55 -8.04
C GLU A 100 -31.61 -8.18 -7.37
N ALA A 101 -32.80 -7.57 -7.53
CA ALA A 101 -33.07 -6.20 -7.08
C ALA A 101 -33.22 -6.05 -5.55
N PHE A 102 -33.71 -7.08 -4.84
CA PHE A 102 -33.87 -7.04 -3.38
C PHE A 102 -32.53 -7.23 -2.65
N THR A 103 -31.70 -8.17 -3.08
CA THR A 103 -30.32 -8.35 -2.58
C THR A 103 -29.45 -7.12 -2.84
N ASN A 104 -29.71 -6.37 -3.91
CA ASN A 104 -28.96 -5.14 -4.20
C ASN A 104 -29.23 -4.03 -3.17
N LYS A 105 -30.45 -3.87 -2.63
CA LYS A 105 -30.71 -2.84 -1.62
C LYS A 105 -29.96 -3.11 -0.32
N GLU A 106 -29.91 -4.37 0.12
CA GLU A 106 -29.16 -4.78 1.30
C GLU A 106 -27.64 -4.71 1.09
N ALA A 107 -27.16 -5.10 -0.10
CA ALA A 107 -25.74 -4.96 -0.45
C ALA A 107 -25.31 -3.49 -0.54
N ILE A 108 -26.17 -2.62 -1.08
CA ILE A 108 -25.95 -1.17 -1.16
C ILE A 108 -25.96 -0.57 0.25
N SER A 109 -26.92 -0.92 1.10
CA SER A 109 -26.98 -0.39 2.47
C SER A 109 -25.78 -0.84 3.31
N LEU A 110 -25.34 -2.10 3.14
CA LEU A 110 -24.12 -2.61 3.76
C LEU A 110 -22.88 -1.87 3.25
N ALA A 111 -22.76 -1.64 1.94
CA ALA A 111 -21.65 -0.92 1.34
C ALA A 111 -21.60 0.55 1.80
N ILE A 112 -22.76 1.22 1.91
CA ILE A 112 -22.85 2.58 2.45
C ILE A 112 -22.44 2.59 3.92
N LYS A 113 -22.92 1.64 4.72
CA LYS A 113 -22.57 1.51 6.14
C LYS A 113 -21.07 1.25 6.34
N GLU A 114 -20.47 0.39 5.51
CA GLU A 114 -19.02 0.19 5.50
C GLU A 114 -18.27 1.45 5.07
N THR A 115 -18.73 2.15 4.04
CA THR A 115 -18.12 3.39 3.55
C THR A 115 -18.15 4.47 4.62
N LEU A 116 -19.29 4.64 5.32
CA LEU A 116 -19.42 5.58 6.42
C LEU A 116 -18.54 5.21 7.62
N ARG A 117 -18.44 3.92 7.97
CA ARG A 117 -17.53 3.47 9.05
C ARG A 117 -16.07 3.74 8.71
N TYR A 118 -15.65 3.48 7.47
CA TYR A 118 -14.29 3.76 7.01
C TYR A 118 -13.99 5.26 6.90
N GLY A 119 -14.96 6.05 6.43
CA GLY A 119 -14.88 7.51 6.43
C GLY A 119 -14.75 8.06 7.85
N LEU A 120 -15.61 7.60 8.77
CA LEU A 120 -15.59 8.01 10.18
C LEU A 120 -14.28 7.62 10.85
N PHE A 121 -13.75 6.42 10.59
CA PHE A 121 -12.43 6.01 11.06
C PHE A 121 -11.34 6.99 10.62
N LEU A 122 -11.20 7.25 9.32
CA LEU A 122 -10.12 8.11 8.81
C LEU A 122 -10.31 9.58 9.20
N GLY A 123 -11.56 10.04 9.30
CA GLY A 123 -11.88 11.37 9.81
C GLY A 123 -11.47 11.51 11.28
N THR A 124 -11.87 10.58 12.14
CA THR A 124 -11.50 10.59 13.57
C THR A 124 -9.99 10.42 13.77
N PHE A 125 -9.34 9.56 12.98
CA PHE A 125 -7.89 9.40 13.03
C PHE A 125 -7.18 10.73 12.72
N ALA A 126 -7.53 11.39 11.61
CA ALA A 126 -6.91 12.65 11.21
C ALA A 126 -7.21 13.79 12.19
N GLY A 127 -8.46 13.86 12.68
CA GLY A 127 -8.89 14.82 13.69
C GLY A 127 -8.10 14.67 14.98
N THR A 128 -8.10 13.48 15.58
CA THR A 128 -7.38 13.20 16.83
C THR A 128 -5.88 13.43 16.66
N PHE A 129 -5.29 13.05 15.52
CA PHE A 129 -3.88 13.29 15.25
C PHE A 129 -3.55 14.79 15.28
N VAL A 130 -4.29 15.61 14.53
CA VAL A 130 -4.05 17.07 14.47
C VAL A 130 -4.36 17.74 15.81
N SER A 131 -5.41 17.33 16.50
CA SER A 131 -5.75 17.85 17.83
C SER A 131 -4.63 17.60 18.84
N VAL A 132 -4.13 16.36 18.92
CA VAL A 132 -3.05 16.00 19.86
C VAL A 132 -1.73 16.67 19.46
N ASP A 133 -1.45 16.78 18.15
CA ASP A 133 -0.27 17.47 17.64
C ASP A 133 -0.28 18.97 18.02
N GLU A 134 -1.39 19.66 17.85
CA GLU A 134 -1.50 21.09 18.19
C GLU A 134 -1.43 21.31 19.72
N ILE A 135 -2.13 20.50 20.51
CA ILE A 135 -2.12 20.58 21.98
C ILE A 135 -0.69 20.41 22.54
N ILE A 136 0.04 19.39 22.08
CA ILE A 136 1.43 19.18 22.53
C ILE A 136 2.37 20.28 22.00
N GLY A 137 2.09 20.81 20.81
CA GLY A 137 2.80 21.94 20.24
C GLY A 137 2.70 23.20 21.09
N GLU A 138 1.53 23.44 21.67
CA GLU A 138 1.24 24.58 22.55
C GLU A 138 1.82 24.41 23.95
N LEU A 139 1.64 23.23 24.56
CA LEU A 139 2.11 22.98 25.93
C LEU A 139 3.64 22.94 26.02
N GLY A 140 4.32 22.38 25.01
CA GLY A 140 5.76 22.12 25.07
C GLY A 140 6.63 22.99 24.16
N GLY A 141 6.02 23.90 23.38
CA GLY A 141 6.69 24.72 22.38
C GLY A 141 7.07 23.94 21.11
N HIS A 142 6.74 24.50 19.95
CA HIS A 142 6.81 23.82 18.65
C HIS A 142 8.20 23.22 18.31
N ASN A 143 9.29 23.91 18.68
CA ASN A 143 10.65 23.46 18.37
C ASN A 143 11.18 22.34 19.27
N ARG A 144 10.70 22.27 20.52
CA ARG A 144 11.18 21.28 21.50
C ARG A 144 10.43 19.95 21.38
N THR A 145 9.16 20.00 21.00
CA THR A 145 8.30 18.81 20.89
C THR A 145 8.30 18.13 19.52
N ALA A 146 8.77 18.80 18.46
CA ALA A 146 8.75 18.30 17.08
C ALA A 146 9.28 16.86 16.87
N LYS A 147 10.22 16.40 17.69
CA LYS A 147 10.86 15.08 17.54
C LYS A 147 9.96 13.90 17.96
N TRP A 148 9.00 14.12 18.86
CA TRP A 148 8.22 13.04 19.50
C TRP A 148 6.71 13.28 19.44
N ARG A 149 6.29 14.52 19.17
CA ARG A 149 4.89 14.92 19.07
C ARG A 149 4.07 14.08 18.09
N ALA A 150 4.57 13.88 16.88
CA ALA A 150 3.91 13.06 15.87
C ALA A 150 3.78 11.58 16.28
N LEU A 151 4.72 11.07 17.08
CA LEU A 151 4.65 9.70 17.60
C LEU A 151 3.52 9.58 18.63
N VAL A 152 3.43 10.54 19.57
CA VAL A 152 2.36 10.55 20.58
C VAL A 152 1.00 10.76 19.92
N ALA A 153 0.88 11.71 19.00
CA ALA A 153 -0.34 11.95 18.24
C ALA A 153 -0.80 10.70 17.48
N GLY A 154 0.14 9.99 16.84
CA GLY A 154 -0.15 8.71 16.17
C GLY A 154 -0.58 7.60 17.13
N LEU A 155 0.05 7.50 18.31
CA LEU A 155 -0.31 6.51 19.34
C LEU A 155 -1.72 6.75 19.88
N VAL A 156 -2.08 8.02 20.12
CA VAL A 156 -3.42 8.40 20.61
C VAL A 156 -4.48 8.29 19.51
N ALA A 157 -4.13 8.57 18.25
CA ALA A 157 -5.04 8.42 17.13
C ALA A 157 -5.24 6.95 16.71
N GLY A 158 -4.26 6.06 16.93
CA GLY A 158 -4.27 4.66 16.51
C GLY A 158 -5.51 3.85 16.90
N PRO A 159 -6.02 3.95 18.15
CA PRO A 159 -7.25 3.28 18.59
C PRO A 159 -8.50 3.64 17.77
N SER A 160 -8.52 4.75 17.03
CA SER A 160 -9.62 5.07 16.11
C SER A 160 -9.87 3.98 15.07
N MET A 161 -8.88 3.12 14.78
CA MET A 161 -9.05 1.96 13.90
C MET A 161 -10.10 0.97 14.40
N LEU A 162 -10.45 0.97 15.69
CA LEU A 162 -11.54 0.15 16.22
C LEU A 162 -12.93 0.58 15.70
N LEU A 163 -13.07 1.82 15.22
CA LEU A 163 -14.31 2.33 14.63
C LEU A 163 -14.68 1.64 13.31
N THR A 164 -13.75 0.96 12.64
CA THR A 164 -14.05 0.22 11.41
C THR A 164 -14.87 -1.05 11.68
N GLY A 165 -14.89 -1.56 12.91
CA GLY A 165 -15.75 -2.66 13.34
C GLY A 165 -15.05 -3.67 14.27
N HIS A 166 -15.66 -3.92 15.45
CA HIS A 166 -15.14 -4.84 16.48
C HIS A 166 -14.99 -6.29 16.00
N ASN A 167 -15.74 -6.71 14.98
CA ASN A 167 -15.78 -8.10 14.50
C ASN A 167 -15.08 -8.31 13.14
N THR A 168 -14.51 -7.26 12.55
CA THR A 168 -13.81 -7.33 11.26
C THR A 168 -12.32 -7.12 11.47
N GLN A 169 -11.56 -8.21 11.64
CA GLN A 169 -10.11 -8.13 11.74
C GLN A 169 -9.50 -7.73 10.38
N HIS A 170 -9.17 -6.45 10.21
CA HIS A 170 -8.49 -5.94 9.01
C HIS A 170 -6.99 -6.26 9.02
N LYS A 171 -6.64 -7.54 9.15
CA LYS A 171 -5.24 -8.01 9.19
C LYS A 171 -4.42 -7.49 8.00
N SER A 172 -5.00 -7.50 6.80
CA SER A 172 -4.33 -6.99 5.60
C SER A 172 -4.01 -5.49 5.66
N LEU A 173 -4.92 -4.68 6.21
CA LEU A 173 -4.71 -3.24 6.39
C LEU A 173 -3.61 -3.00 7.43
N ALA A 174 -3.65 -3.71 8.56
CA ALA A 174 -2.65 -3.59 9.62
C ALA A 174 -1.25 -3.98 9.13
N ILE A 175 -1.13 -5.11 8.42
CA ILE A 175 0.13 -5.54 7.80
C ILE A 175 0.63 -4.50 6.79
N TYR A 176 -0.26 -3.93 5.97
CA TYR A 176 0.10 -2.88 5.03
C TYR A 176 0.64 -1.62 5.71
N ILE A 177 -0.05 -1.14 6.75
CA ILE A 177 0.39 0.03 7.53
C ILE A 177 1.73 -0.25 8.21
N LEU A 178 1.89 -1.43 8.82
CA LEU A 178 3.14 -1.86 9.44
C LEU A 178 4.29 -1.89 8.43
N MET A 179 4.06 -2.46 7.24
CA MET A 179 5.06 -2.50 6.17
C MET A 179 5.45 -1.09 5.73
N ARG A 180 4.48 -0.19 5.53
CA ARG A 180 4.75 1.23 5.20
C ARG A 180 5.55 1.92 6.30
N ALA A 181 5.15 1.74 7.56
CA ALA A 181 5.85 2.29 8.71
C ALA A 181 7.30 1.77 8.78
N ALA A 182 7.52 0.47 8.56
CA ALA A 182 8.85 -0.12 8.53
C ALA A 182 9.72 0.44 7.40
N VAL A 183 9.16 0.63 6.20
CA VAL A 183 9.87 1.24 5.05
C VAL A 183 10.25 2.69 5.36
N LEU A 184 9.33 3.48 5.91
CA LEU A 184 9.58 4.87 6.33
C LEU A 184 10.65 4.93 7.43
N ALA A 185 10.51 4.11 8.47
CA ALA A 185 11.48 4.01 9.57
C ALA A 185 12.87 3.62 9.05
N SER A 186 12.94 2.67 8.12
CA SER A 186 14.19 2.24 7.49
C SER A 186 14.85 3.38 6.72
N ARG A 187 14.10 4.07 5.86
CA ARG A 187 14.61 5.22 5.07
C ARG A 187 15.10 6.35 5.97
N CYS A 188 14.32 6.70 7.00
CA CYS A 188 14.70 7.70 7.98
C CYS A 188 15.92 7.27 8.81
N GLY A 189 16.01 5.97 9.15
CA GLY A 189 17.11 5.38 9.90
C GLY A 189 18.43 5.42 9.14
N ILE A 190 18.41 5.11 7.83
CA ILE A 190 19.58 5.19 6.94
C ILE A 190 20.13 6.64 6.87
N LYS A 191 19.24 7.63 6.78
CA LYS A 191 19.62 9.06 6.71
C LYS A 191 20.09 9.63 8.08
N SER A 192 19.85 8.93 9.18
CA SER A 192 20.16 9.41 10.53
C SER A 192 21.63 9.23 10.89
N LYS A 193 22.29 10.28 11.41
CA LYS A 193 23.68 10.21 11.89
C LYS A 193 23.90 9.18 13.01
N ARG A 194 22.88 8.92 13.84
CA ARG A 194 22.95 7.98 14.98
C ARG A 194 22.63 6.54 14.59
N PHE A 195 21.58 6.35 13.79
CA PHE A 195 21.10 5.01 13.40
C PHE A 195 21.67 4.52 12.07
N GLY A 196 22.34 5.36 11.29
CA GLY A 196 22.90 4.99 10.00
C GLY A 196 23.91 3.85 10.06
N LYS A 197 24.67 3.71 11.16
CA LYS A 197 25.57 2.56 11.35
C LYS A 197 24.82 1.23 11.53
N LEU A 198 23.71 1.24 12.28
CA LEU A 198 22.88 0.05 12.52
C LEU A 198 22.03 -0.31 11.29
N CYS A 199 21.61 0.69 10.51
CA CYS A 199 20.82 0.49 9.28
C CYS A 199 21.69 0.24 8.02
N LYS A 200 23.02 0.23 8.14
CA LYS A 200 23.96 -0.04 7.03
C LYS A 200 23.78 -1.41 6.36
N PRO A 201 23.43 -2.51 7.07
CA PRO A 201 23.11 -3.79 6.43
C PRO A 201 21.88 -3.71 5.51
N LEU A 202 20.94 -2.79 5.81
CA LEU A 202 19.74 -2.57 5.01
C LEU A 202 20.04 -1.86 3.68
N THR A 203 21.20 -1.22 3.54
CA THR A 203 21.68 -0.58 2.31
C THR A 203 22.48 -1.51 1.40
N TRP A 204 22.29 -2.83 1.53
CA TRP A 204 22.98 -3.78 0.66
C TRP A 204 22.61 -3.54 -0.82
N LYS A 205 23.63 -3.48 -1.69
CA LYS A 205 23.51 -3.16 -3.13
C LYS A 205 22.47 -4.01 -3.88
N HIS A 206 22.27 -5.25 -3.45
CA HIS A 206 21.31 -6.20 -4.05
C HIS A 206 20.28 -6.69 -3.02
N GLY A 207 20.05 -5.92 -1.95
CA GLY A 207 19.13 -6.30 -0.89
C GLY A 207 17.68 -6.38 -1.36
N ASP A 208 17.32 -5.61 -2.39
CA ASP A 208 16.03 -5.69 -3.08
C ASP A 208 15.83 -7.03 -3.81
N ILE A 209 16.85 -7.49 -4.54
CA ILE A 209 16.85 -8.80 -5.22
C ILE A 209 16.75 -9.92 -4.19
N PHE A 210 17.56 -9.85 -3.12
CA PHE A 210 17.51 -10.85 -2.06
C PHE A 210 16.14 -10.90 -1.37
N LEU A 211 15.57 -9.73 -1.03
CA LEU A 211 14.24 -9.63 -0.43
C LEU A 211 13.15 -10.17 -1.36
N MET A 212 13.25 -9.90 -2.67
CA MET A 212 12.36 -10.45 -3.68
C MET A 212 12.49 -11.98 -3.76
N CYS A 213 13.71 -12.53 -3.80
CA CYS A 213 13.95 -13.97 -3.82
C CYS A 213 13.43 -14.65 -2.55
N LEU A 214 13.70 -14.07 -1.38
CA LEU A 214 13.26 -14.60 -0.09
C LEU A 214 11.72 -14.61 0.01
N SER A 215 11.07 -13.50 -0.34
CA SER A 215 9.60 -13.41 -0.34
C SER A 215 8.97 -14.36 -1.37
N SER A 216 9.55 -14.46 -2.57
CA SER A 216 9.09 -15.38 -3.61
C SER A 216 9.23 -16.84 -3.17
N SER A 217 10.36 -17.18 -2.53
CA SER A 217 10.58 -18.52 -1.95
C SER A 217 9.54 -18.82 -0.88
N GLN A 218 9.28 -17.89 0.05
CA GLN A 218 8.28 -18.09 1.10
C GLN A 218 6.87 -18.29 0.54
N ILE A 219 6.48 -17.48 -0.46
CA ILE A 219 5.19 -17.60 -1.14
C ILE A 219 5.08 -18.95 -1.83
N LEU A 220 6.11 -19.36 -2.58
CA LEU A 220 6.12 -20.62 -3.32
C LEU A 220 6.11 -21.84 -2.38
N SER A 221 6.91 -21.82 -1.31
CA SER A 221 6.90 -22.86 -0.27
C SER A 221 5.54 -22.96 0.40
N SER A 222 4.90 -21.82 0.71
CA SER A 222 3.54 -21.81 1.29
C SER A 222 2.51 -22.34 0.31
N TYR A 223 2.65 -22.02 -0.98
CA TYR A 223 1.78 -22.51 -2.04
C TYR A 223 1.88 -24.02 -2.29
N ILE A 224 3.08 -24.60 -2.17
CA ILE A 224 3.28 -26.04 -2.38
C ILE A 224 2.96 -26.82 -1.09
N LEU A 225 3.53 -26.43 0.04
CA LEU A 225 3.48 -27.23 1.27
C LEU A 225 2.21 -27.01 2.09
N LYS A 226 1.68 -25.78 2.14
CA LYS A 226 0.56 -25.41 3.03
C LYS A 226 -0.33 -24.31 2.44
N GLN A 227 -1.07 -24.64 1.39
CA GLN A 227 -1.97 -23.70 0.72
C GLN A 227 -3.01 -23.04 1.64
N ASP A 228 -3.47 -23.76 2.67
CA ASP A 228 -4.50 -23.26 3.59
C ASP A 228 -4.00 -22.13 4.50
N SER A 229 -2.68 -21.89 4.55
CA SER A 229 -2.12 -20.73 5.23
C SER A 229 -2.34 -19.42 4.46
N LEU A 230 -2.64 -19.50 3.16
CA LEU A 230 -2.82 -18.35 2.29
C LEU A 230 -4.27 -17.85 2.32
N PRO A 231 -4.51 -16.53 2.21
CA PRO A 231 -5.86 -15.99 2.06
C PRO A 231 -6.60 -16.65 0.88
N PRO A 232 -7.89 -16.99 1.00
CA PRO A 232 -8.62 -17.72 -0.05
C PRO A 232 -8.58 -17.06 -1.43
N SER A 233 -8.66 -15.72 -1.47
CA SER A 233 -8.55 -14.94 -2.71
C SER A 233 -7.17 -15.07 -3.35
N TYR A 234 -6.11 -15.06 -2.54
CA TYR A 234 -4.74 -15.21 -3.02
C TYR A 234 -4.44 -16.65 -3.45
N ARG A 235 -4.96 -17.65 -2.72
CA ARG A 235 -4.91 -19.06 -3.12
C ARG A 235 -5.58 -19.28 -4.48
N SER A 236 -6.77 -18.73 -4.70
CA SER A 236 -7.47 -18.83 -5.99
C SER A 236 -6.68 -18.17 -7.12
N PHE A 237 -6.09 -17.00 -6.86
CA PHE A 237 -5.19 -16.33 -7.80
C PHE A 237 -3.98 -17.21 -8.16
N LEU A 238 -3.29 -17.76 -7.17
CA LEU A 238 -2.13 -18.63 -7.38
C LEU A 238 -2.51 -19.93 -8.09
N ASN A 239 -3.66 -20.54 -7.81
CA ASN A 239 -4.11 -21.73 -8.54
C ASN A 239 -4.35 -21.42 -10.03
N LYS A 240 -4.96 -20.25 -10.32
CA LYS A 240 -5.20 -19.82 -11.70
C LYS A 240 -3.90 -19.52 -12.46
N HIS A 241 -2.96 -18.82 -11.82
CA HIS A 241 -1.68 -18.46 -12.44
C HIS A 241 -0.64 -19.58 -12.41
N GLY A 242 -0.71 -20.47 -11.42
CA GLY A 242 0.09 -21.69 -11.30
C GLY A 242 -0.25 -22.71 -12.38
N GLY A 243 -1.49 -22.75 -12.87
CA GLY A 243 -1.85 -23.53 -14.07
C GLY A 243 -1.67 -25.03 -13.93
N LYS A 244 -1.63 -25.52 -12.69
CA LYS A 244 -1.57 -26.94 -12.36
C LYS A 244 -2.78 -27.28 -11.51
N ASP A 245 -3.27 -28.50 -11.73
CA ASP A 245 -4.35 -29.03 -10.94
C ASP A 245 -3.91 -29.25 -9.49
N LEU A 246 -4.87 -29.13 -8.56
CA LEU A 246 -4.64 -29.34 -7.13
C LEU A 246 -4.14 -30.76 -6.83
N VAL A 247 -4.58 -31.76 -7.60
CA VAL A 247 -4.15 -33.15 -7.40
C VAL A 247 -2.66 -33.32 -7.74
N ILE A 248 -2.20 -32.69 -8.83
CA ILE A 248 -0.77 -32.68 -9.20
C ILE A 248 0.05 -31.99 -8.10
N LEU A 249 -0.45 -30.86 -7.60
CA LEU A 249 0.25 -30.09 -6.58
C LEU A 249 0.33 -30.82 -5.23
N GLN A 250 -0.71 -31.59 -4.88
CA GLN A 250 -0.72 -32.48 -3.73
C GLN A 250 0.33 -33.59 -3.88
N GLY A 251 0.45 -34.20 -5.07
CA GLY A 251 1.52 -35.17 -5.35
C GLY A 251 2.92 -34.55 -5.23
N VAL A 252 3.11 -33.32 -5.70
CA VAL A 252 4.39 -32.59 -5.52
C VAL A 252 4.70 -32.32 -4.04
N LYS A 253 3.68 -31.97 -3.25
CA LYS A 253 3.81 -31.80 -1.80
C LYS A 253 4.21 -33.09 -1.10
N GLU A 254 3.62 -34.22 -1.48
CA GLU A 254 3.94 -35.55 -0.91
C GLU A 254 5.41 -35.89 -1.13
N ILE A 255 5.93 -35.71 -2.35
CA ILE A 255 7.37 -35.90 -2.66
C ILE A 255 8.24 -34.94 -1.85
N ALA A 256 7.90 -33.65 -1.82
CA ALA A 256 8.70 -32.64 -1.14
C ALA A 256 8.79 -32.89 0.38
N CYS A 257 7.77 -33.51 0.97
CA CYS A 257 7.73 -33.90 2.37
C CYS A 257 8.28 -35.32 2.63
N GLY A 258 8.68 -36.07 1.59
CA GLY A 258 9.09 -37.48 1.73
C GLY A 258 7.95 -38.41 2.18
N LEU A 259 6.70 -38.05 1.91
CA LEU A 259 5.52 -38.85 2.23
C LEU A 259 5.18 -39.79 1.07
N PRO A 260 4.61 -40.99 1.35
CA PRO A 260 4.14 -41.87 0.30
C PRO A 260 2.98 -41.23 -0.47
N PHE A 261 2.88 -41.52 -1.76
CA PHE A 261 1.83 -40.96 -2.58
C PHE A 261 0.47 -41.52 -2.22
N THR A 262 -0.53 -40.65 -2.07
CA THR A 262 -1.89 -41.06 -1.71
C THR A 262 -2.85 -41.06 -2.91
N ASN A 263 -2.58 -40.26 -3.95
CA ASN A 263 -3.54 -39.94 -5.00
C ASN A 263 -2.99 -40.06 -6.45
N LEU A 264 -2.09 -41.01 -6.72
CA LEU A 264 -1.52 -41.18 -8.07
C LEU A 264 -2.59 -41.51 -9.12
N GLU A 265 -3.56 -42.36 -8.79
CA GLU A 265 -4.64 -42.74 -9.72
C GLU A 265 -5.49 -41.54 -10.16
N ALA A 266 -5.66 -40.54 -9.29
CA ALA A 266 -6.39 -39.33 -9.62
C ALA A 266 -5.61 -38.48 -10.65
N ILE A 267 -4.28 -38.45 -10.55
CA ILE A 267 -3.42 -37.76 -11.53
C ILE A 267 -3.46 -38.47 -12.88
N GLU A 268 -3.39 -39.81 -12.89
CA GLU A 268 -3.50 -40.59 -14.13
C GLU A 268 -4.86 -40.36 -14.82
N LYS A 269 -5.96 -40.34 -14.05
CA LYS A 269 -7.30 -40.04 -14.56
C LYS A 269 -7.38 -38.64 -15.17
N LEU A 270 -6.73 -37.64 -14.57
CA LEU A 270 -6.69 -36.27 -15.09
C LEU A 270 -5.97 -36.19 -16.45
N TYR A 271 -4.82 -36.86 -16.59
CA TYR A 271 -4.13 -36.91 -17.88
C TYR A 271 -4.93 -37.68 -18.93
N LYS A 272 -5.55 -38.82 -18.56
CA LYS A 272 -6.43 -39.58 -19.45
C LYS A 272 -7.62 -38.75 -19.95
N ALA A 273 -8.24 -37.96 -19.07
CA ALA A 273 -9.31 -37.04 -19.46
C ALA A 273 -8.83 -35.93 -20.43
N SER A 274 -7.54 -35.60 -20.39
CA SER A 274 -6.90 -34.66 -21.31
C SER A 274 -6.36 -35.33 -22.59
N GLY A 275 -6.61 -36.64 -22.77
CA GLY A 275 -6.19 -37.41 -23.95
C GLY A 275 -4.75 -37.95 -23.88
N VAL A 276 -4.10 -37.91 -22.72
CA VAL A 276 -2.72 -38.40 -22.53
C VAL A 276 -2.72 -39.59 -21.59
N ASP A 277 -2.31 -40.77 -22.07
CA ASP A 277 -2.14 -41.93 -21.20
C ASP A 277 -0.76 -41.87 -20.52
N VAL A 278 -0.76 -41.73 -19.19
CA VAL A 278 0.45 -41.66 -18.36
C VAL A 278 0.29 -42.68 -17.25
N LYS A 279 1.29 -43.57 -17.10
CA LYS A 279 1.42 -44.44 -15.93
C LYS A 279 2.45 -43.84 -14.98
N LEU A 280 2.06 -43.62 -13.73
CA LEU A 280 2.91 -43.04 -12.71
C LEU A 280 3.54 -44.13 -11.84
N ASP A 281 4.85 -44.04 -11.62
CA ASP A 281 5.58 -44.94 -10.73
C ASP A 281 5.48 -44.43 -9.27
N PRO A 282 4.97 -45.24 -8.33
CA PRO A 282 4.91 -44.87 -6.92
C PRO A 282 6.27 -44.68 -6.23
N ASN A 283 7.37 -45.18 -6.81
CA ASN A 283 8.72 -45.01 -6.28
C ASN A 283 9.54 -43.92 -7.02
N MET A 284 8.87 -43.02 -7.75
CA MET A 284 9.56 -41.97 -8.50
C MET A 284 10.32 -40.99 -7.59
N LYS A 285 11.61 -40.79 -7.87
CA LYS A 285 12.45 -39.77 -7.18
C LYS A 285 12.30 -38.37 -7.77
N ILE A 286 11.98 -38.27 -9.07
CA ILE A 286 11.84 -37.00 -9.79
C ILE A 286 10.45 -36.95 -10.43
N PRO A 287 9.62 -35.93 -10.14
CA PRO A 287 8.22 -35.86 -10.56
C PRO A 287 7.98 -35.46 -12.02
N CYS A 288 8.87 -35.83 -12.95
CA CYS A 288 8.78 -35.41 -14.35
C CYS A 288 7.46 -35.87 -15.01
N SER A 289 7.17 -37.18 -14.95
CA SER A 289 5.94 -37.77 -15.50
C SER A 289 4.67 -37.23 -14.83
N MET A 290 4.74 -36.90 -13.55
CA MET A 290 3.63 -36.28 -12.82
C MET A 290 3.36 -34.84 -13.27
N ILE A 291 4.42 -34.06 -13.50
CA ILE A 291 4.30 -32.63 -13.83
C ILE A 291 3.98 -32.39 -15.30
N HIS A 292 4.56 -33.17 -16.21
CA HIS A 292 4.46 -32.91 -17.66
C HIS A 292 4.09 -34.13 -18.50
N GLY A 293 3.69 -35.24 -17.87
CA GLY A 293 3.20 -36.42 -18.57
C GLY A 293 4.23 -36.99 -19.55
N ASN A 294 3.83 -37.11 -20.81
CA ASN A 294 4.67 -37.62 -21.91
C ASN A 294 5.52 -36.54 -22.61
N GLN A 295 5.42 -35.27 -22.21
CA GLN A 295 6.20 -34.20 -22.82
C GLN A 295 7.66 -34.25 -22.36
N SER A 296 8.59 -33.76 -23.18
CA SER A 296 9.96 -33.53 -22.72
C SER A 296 10.02 -32.33 -21.78
N CYS A 297 10.97 -32.32 -20.84
CA CYS A 297 11.09 -31.27 -19.83
C CYS A 297 11.22 -29.87 -20.47
N SER A 298 12.05 -29.74 -21.51
CA SER A 298 12.28 -28.47 -22.21
C SER A 298 11.05 -27.99 -22.98
N ALA A 299 10.36 -28.90 -23.69
CA ALA A 299 9.12 -28.56 -24.39
C ALA A 299 8.04 -28.10 -23.41
N HIS A 300 7.93 -28.77 -22.26
CA HIS A 300 6.98 -28.40 -21.22
C HIS A 300 7.28 -27.03 -20.61
N VAL A 301 8.54 -26.71 -20.37
CA VAL A 301 8.94 -25.40 -19.86
C VAL A 301 8.49 -24.30 -20.80
N ILE A 302 8.75 -24.43 -22.11
CA ILE A 302 8.39 -23.41 -23.11
C ILE A 302 6.87 -23.26 -23.22
N SER A 303 6.12 -24.37 -23.29
CA SER A 303 4.66 -24.33 -23.38
C SER A 303 4.04 -23.71 -22.13
N PHE A 304 4.50 -24.12 -20.95
CA PHE A 304 4.03 -23.60 -19.67
C PHE A 304 4.32 -22.10 -19.50
N PHE A 305 5.52 -21.63 -19.89
CA PHE A 305 5.85 -20.20 -19.86
C PHE A 305 4.96 -19.39 -20.81
N THR A 306 4.73 -19.90 -22.01
CA THR A 306 3.89 -19.22 -23.02
C THR A 306 2.44 -19.10 -22.54
N GLU A 307 1.87 -20.18 -21.99
CA GLU A 307 0.54 -20.17 -21.39
C GLU A 307 0.47 -19.31 -20.14
N GLY A 308 1.51 -19.30 -19.31
CA GLY A 308 1.63 -18.43 -18.15
C GLY A 308 1.58 -16.96 -18.54
N TYR A 309 2.31 -16.57 -19.58
CA TYR A 309 2.32 -15.20 -20.10
C TYR A 309 0.94 -14.77 -20.62
N LYS A 310 0.27 -15.64 -21.39
CA LYS A 310 -1.10 -15.41 -21.87
C LYS A 310 -2.10 -15.21 -20.72
N ARG A 311 -1.97 -15.97 -19.64
CA ARG A 311 -2.81 -15.84 -18.44
C ARG A 311 -2.50 -14.57 -17.64
N ALA A 312 -1.25 -14.12 -17.64
CA ALA A 312 -0.78 -12.95 -16.89
C ALA A 312 -1.15 -11.62 -17.58
N LEU A 313 -1.05 -11.56 -18.91
CA LEU A 313 -1.26 -10.34 -19.71
C LEU A 313 -2.58 -9.57 -19.40
N PRO A 314 -3.77 -10.20 -19.33
CA PRO A 314 -5.01 -9.47 -19.06
C PRO A 314 -5.11 -8.89 -17.64
N VAL A 315 -4.28 -9.37 -16.71
CA VAL A 315 -4.24 -8.85 -15.33
C VAL A 315 -3.24 -7.70 -15.23
N TYR A 316 -2.05 -7.86 -15.79
CA TYR A 316 -0.98 -6.88 -15.64
C TYR A 316 -1.11 -5.69 -16.59
N LEU A 317 -1.66 -5.89 -17.81
CA LEU A 317 -1.79 -4.82 -18.79
C LEU A 317 -2.66 -3.67 -18.25
N PRO A 318 -3.87 -3.88 -17.71
CA PRO A 318 -4.66 -2.79 -17.13
C PRO A 318 -3.97 -2.15 -15.91
N VAL A 319 -3.34 -2.95 -15.05
CA VAL A 319 -2.73 -2.48 -13.80
C VAL A 319 -1.53 -1.57 -14.04
N TYR A 320 -0.74 -1.81 -15.09
CA TYR A 320 0.42 -0.98 -15.40
C TYR A 320 0.12 0.08 -16.46
N LEU A 321 -0.66 -0.25 -17.49
CA LEU A 321 -0.94 0.65 -18.59
C LEU A 321 -1.86 1.80 -18.16
N ILE A 322 -2.90 1.54 -17.37
CA ILE A 322 -3.85 2.59 -16.98
C ILE A 322 -3.17 3.66 -16.11
N PRO A 323 -2.41 3.33 -15.04
CA PRO A 323 -1.68 4.35 -14.29
C PRO A 323 -0.64 5.07 -15.14
N ALA A 324 0.10 4.36 -16.02
CA ALA A 324 1.06 5.01 -16.92
C ALA A 324 0.37 6.03 -17.83
N LEU A 325 -0.79 5.69 -18.42
CA LEU A 325 -1.57 6.59 -19.26
C LEU A 325 -2.19 7.76 -18.49
N ILE A 326 -2.61 7.57 -17.24
CA ILE A 326 -3.23 8.65 -16.45
C ILE A 326 -2.18 9.62 -15.91
N VAL A 327 -1.08 9.09 -15.37
CA VAL A 327 -0.05 9.84 -14.65
C VAL A 327 0.99 10.43 -15.60
N HIS A 328 1.45 9.68 -16.59
CA HIS A 328 2.53 10.09 -17.50
C HIS A 328 2.03 10.56 -18.88
N ARG A 329 0.75 10.90 -19.03
CA ARG A 329 0.18 11.36 -20.32
C ARG A 329 0.97 12.50 -20.97
N GLN A 330 1.55 13.39 -20.16
CA GLN A 330 2.26 14.57 -20.64
C GLN A 330 3.68 14.24 -21.14
N ASP A 331 4.31 13.21 -20.59
CA ASP A 331 5.66 12.78 -20.99
C ASP A 331 5.62 11.79 -22.17
N LEU A 332 4.53 11.01 -22.28
CA LEU A 332 4.34 10.06 -23.38
C LEU A 332 4.05 10.73 -24.73
N LEU A 333 3.46 11.93 -24.73
CA LEU A 333 3.13 12.70 -25.94
C LEU A 333 4.26 13.64 -26.41
N LYS A 334 5.33 13.78 -25.62
CA LYS A 334 6.47 14.67 -25.91
C LYS A 334 7.68 13.93 -26.51
N ARG A 335 7.57 12.63 -26.76
CA ARG A 335 8.63 11.81 -27.38
C ARG A 335 8.38 11.59 -28.85
#